data_AF-A0AAQ3WAF7-F1
#
_entry.id   AF-A0AAQ3WAF7-F1
#
_cell.length_a   1.000
_cell.length_b   1.000
_cell.length_c   1.000
_cell.angle_alpha   90.00
_cell.angle_beta   90.00
_cell.angle_gamma   90.00
#
_symmetry.space_group_name_H-M   'P 1'
#
loop_
_entity.id
_entity.type
_entity.pdbx_description
1 polymer ?
#
loop_
_entity_poly.entity_id
_entity_poly.type
_entity_poly.pdbx_seq_one_letter_code
_entity_poly.pdbx_strand_id
1 'polypeptide(L)'
;MELEELSISNLLEILTENWQKPKELLEISKDYDDTNVQVTIYESCVVLISANIESGIKQIAKSWIDDYNKFVGASQANNSLMKAVQDSYYEDKGFNQKYREKIKNLHKDNNIPIDANCITTNLKNPKPDTFIKFFSKVGEKKFLERINSEQLSDLFSSNSDERDPIKEMILKKIDILKNNPMSSNEELLAKLNLNYQGSNAWKTFLDELVKARNKVAHGNEEQITLTKIKVKDFIEKAEYFQYLTVLNLYQIFLDDYNESILIV
;
A
#
# COMPACT_ATOMS: atom_id res chain seq x y z
N MET A 1 18.26 26.86 2.24
CA MET A 1 17.62 25.83 1.40
C MET A 1 16.53 25.26 2.28
N GLU A 2 15.31 25.79 2.16
CA GLU A 2 14.16 25.22 2.86
C GLU A 2 14.03 23.78 2.37
N LEU A 3 14.04 22.82 3.30
CA LEU A 3 13.70 21.44 2.98
C LEU A 3 12.22 21.47 2.61
N GLU A 4 11.93 21.59 1.30
CA GLU A 4 10.56 21.56 0.84
C GLU A 4 9.94 20.23 1.27
N GLU A 5 8.83 20.32 1.99
CA GLU A 5 8.16 19.19 2.60
C GLU A 5 7.76 18.15 1.54
N LEU A 6 8.02 16.88 1.81
CA LEU A 6 7.58 15.77 0.97
C LEU A 6 6.12 15.46 1.24
N SER A 7 5.42 15.08 0.18
CA SER A 7 4.01 14.69 0.24
C SER A 7 3.81 13.49 1.19
N ILE A 8 4.85 12.64 1.33
CA ILE A 8 4.83 11.47 2.21
C ILE A 8 4.57 11.81 3.68
N SER A 9 5.07 12.94 4.19
CA SER A 9 4.89 13.33 5.60
C SER A 9 3.41 13.60 5.90
N ASN A 10 2.76 14.38 5.05
CA ASN A 10 1.31 14.65 5.14
C ASN A 10 0.47 13.37 4.96
N LEU A 11 0.89 12.48 4.04
CA LEU A 11 0.22 11.20 3.85
C LEU A 11 0.24 10.33 5.11
N LEU A 12 1.38 10.24 5.81
CA LEU A 12 1.49 9.41 7.01
C LEU A 12 0.54 9.86 8.12
N GLU A 13 0.28 11.16 8.25
CA GLU A 13 -0.70 11.70 9.19
C GLU A 13 -2.12 11.28 8.80
N ILE A 14 -2.49 11.45 7.52
CA ILE A 14 -3.80 11.04 7.00
C ILE A 14 -4.04 9.54 7.19
N LEU A 15 -3.03 8.69 6.92
CA LEU A 15 -3.14 7.25 7.13
C LEU A 15 -3.32 6.90 8.61
N THR A 16 -2.56 7.57 9.49
CA THR A 16 -2.67 7.38 10.95
C THR A 16 -4.09 7.69 11.44
N GLU A 17 -4.63 8.85 11.05
CA GLU A 17 -5.99 9.26 11.40
C GLU A 17 -7.06 8.29 10.87
N ASN A 18 -6.90 7.81 9.64
CA ASN A 18 -7.85 6.86 9.05
C ASN A 18 -7.89 5.53 9.82
N TRP A 19 -6.77 5.09 10.39
CA TRP A 19 -6.72 3.87 11.20
C TRP A 19 -7.20 4.06 12.64
N GLN A 20 -7.26 5.28 13.17
CA GLN A 20 -7.90 5.53 14.48
C GLN A 20 -9.41 5.29 14.44
N LYS A 21 -10.10 5.69 13.37
CA LYS A 21 -11.56 5.55 13.24
C LYS A 21 -12.08 4.12 13.49
N PRO A 22 -11.59 3.06 12.82
CA PRO A 22 -12.05 1.70 13.10
C PRO A 22 -11.61 1.18 14.49
N LYS A 23 -10.51 1.70 15.06
CA LYS A 23 -10.08 1.37 16.43
C LYS A 23 -11.05 1.96 17.46
N GLU A 24 -11.40 3.24 17.32
CA GLU A 24 -12.35 3.95 18.17
C GLU A 24 -13.73 3.27 18.14
N LEU A 25 -14.24 2.94 16.95
CA LEU A 25 -15.51 2.21 16.81
C LEU A 25 -15.48 0.84 17.51
N LEU A 26 -14.38 0.10 17.37
CA LEU A 26 -14.22 -1.19 18.03
C LEU A 26 -14.14 -1.05 19.56
N GLU A 27 -13.60 0.06 20.06
CA GLU A 27 -13.56 0.36 21.48
C GLU A 27 -14.94 0.73 22.04
N ILE A 28 -15.68 1.58 21.33
CA ILE A 28 -17.07 1.96 21.66
C ILE A 28 -17.99 0.73 21.71
N SER A 29 -17.70 -0.32 20.95
CA SER A 29 -18.48 -1.57 21.00
C SER A 29 -18.54 -2.21 22.39
N LYS A 30 -17.61 -1.86 23.30
CA LYS A 30 -17.58 -2.37 24.68
C LYS A 30 -18.68 -1.77 25.56
N ASP A 31 -19.20 -0.62 25.18
CA ASP A 31 -20.20 0.12 25.96
C ASP A 31 -21.63 -0.36 25.70
N TYR A 32 -21.80 -1.32 24.78
CA TYR A 32 -23.09 -1.89 24.41
C TYR A 32 -23.19 -3.36 24.81
N ASP A 33 -24.18 -3.71 25.62
CA ASP A 33 -24.49 -5.09 25.98
C ASP A 33 -25.28 -5.84 24.88
N ASP A 34 -25.95 -5.10 23.99
CA ASP A 34 -26.72 -5.67 22.88
C ASP A 34 -25.78 -6.26 21.82
N THR A 35 -25.83 -7.59 21.67
CA THR A 35 -25.03 -8.33 20.70
C THR A 35 -25.31 -7.90 19.26
N ASN A 36 -26.53 -7.51 18.92
CA ASN A 36 -26.85 -7.03 17.57
C ASN A 36 -26.14 -5.71 17.28
N VAL A 37 -26.13 -4.79 18.25
CA VAL A 37 -25.42 -3.52 18.12
C VAL A 37 -23.92 -3.76 17.97
N GLN A 38 -23.34 -4.66 18.78
CA GLN A 38 -21.93 -5.03 18.65
C GLN A 38 -21.61 -5.60 17.26
N VAL A 39 -22.45 -6.50 16.74
CA VAL A 39 -22.28 -7.07 15.39
C VAL A 39 -22.32 -5.97 14.33
N THR A 40 -23.29 -5.05 14.38
CA THR A 40 -23.36 -3.92 13.43
C THR A 40 -22.11 -3.04 13.49
N ILE A 41 -21.53 -2.82 14.68
CA ILE A 41 -20.26 -2.11 14.83
C ILE A 41 -19.12 -2.89 14.16
N TYR A 42 -19.02 -4.20 14.38
CA TYR A 42 -18.01 -5.05 13.75
C TYR A 42 -18.11 -5.04 12.22
N GLU A 43 -19.33 -5.10 11.68
CA GLU A 43 -19.60 -5.00 10.24
C GLU A 43 -19.19 -3.64 9.68
N SER A 44 -19.50 -2.55 10.40
CA SER A 44 -19.09 -1.19 10.05
C SER A 44 -17.57 -1.04 10.03
N CYS A 45 -16.86 -1.62 11.01
CA CYS A 45 -15.41 -1.66 11.02
C CYS A 45 -14.84 -2.39 9.80
N VAL A 46 -15.40 -3.54 9.41
CA VAL A 46 -14.93 -4.28 8.21
C VAL A 46 -15.09 -3.45 6.94
N VAL A 47 -16.21 -2.74 6.79
CA VAL A 47 -16.42 -1.82 5.65
C VAL A 47 -15.39 -0.70 5.65
N LEU A 48 -15.14 -0.08 6.81
CA LEU A 48 -14.14 0.99 6.95
C LEU A 48 -12.71 0.50 6.69
N ILE A 49 -12.34 -0.69 7.16
CA ILE A 49 -11.02 -1.28 6.89
C ILE A 49 -10.84 -1.47 5.38
N SER A 50 -11.84 -2.05 4.68
CA SER A 50 -11.79 -2.20 3.21
C SER A 50 -11.67 -0.84 2.51
N ALA A 51 -12.43 0.16 2.94
CA ALA A 51 -12.40 1.50 2.38
C ALA A 51 -11.03 2.16 2.59
N ASN A 52 -10.46 2.07 3.79
CA ASN A 52 -9.13 2.58 4.12
C ASN A 52 -8.05 1.95 3.25
N ILE A 53 -8.10 0.64 3.01
CA ILE A 53 -7.16 -0.03 2.10
C ILE A 53 -7.27 0.52 0.67
N GLU A 54 -8.50 0.61 0.14
CA GLU A 54 -8.78 1.06 -1.22
C GLU A 54 -8.47 2.55 -1.46
N SER A 55 -8.78 3.43 -0.51
CA SER A 55 -8.45 4.85 -0.59
C SER A 55 -6.97 5.09 -0.32
N GLY A 56 -6.40 4.38 0.66
CA GLY A 56 -5.01 4.54 1.06
C GLY A 56 -4.05 4.19 -0.07
N ILE A 57 -4.25 3.11 -0.84
CA ILE A 57 -3.38 2.81 -1.98
C ILE A 57 -3.38 3.93 -3.04
N LYS A 58 -4.51 4.62 -3.23
CA LYS A 58 -4.61 5.77 -4.15
C LYS A 58 -3.89 7.00 -3.61
N GLN A 59 -4.04 7.27 -2.32
CA GLN A 59 -3.35 8.38 -1.65
C GLN A 59 -1.83 8.15 -1.63
N ILE A 60 -1.41 6.93 -1.32
CA ILE A 60 -0.01 6.49 -1.36
C ILE A 60 0.56 6.68 -2.77
N ALA A 61 -0.12 6.17 -3.79
CA ALA A 61 0.30 6.32 -5.18
C ALA A 61 0.42 7.78 -5.61
N LYS A 62 -0.54 8.62 -5.20
CA LYS A 62 -0.53 10.05 -5.48
C LYS A 62 0.67 10.73 -4.83
N SER A 63 0.84 10.57 -3.53
CA SER A 63 1.97 11.14 -2.79
C SER A 63 3.31 10.70 -3.38
N TRP A 64 3.45 9.41 -3.69
CA TRP A 64 4.67 8.87 -4.28
C TRP A 64 4.96 9.49 -5.65
N ILE A 65 3.95 9.62 -6.52
CA ILE A 65 4.11 10.25 -7.85
C ILE A 65 4.38 11.75 -7.74
N ASP A 66 3.74 12.45 -6.80
CA ASP A 66 3.97 13.87 -6.56
C ASP A 66 5.44 14.11 -6.15
N ASP A 67 5.96 13.31 -5.22
CA ASP A 67 7.37 13.35 -4.81
C ASP A 67 8.31 12.89 -5.96
N TYR A 68 7.94 11.83 -6.69
CA TYR A 68 8.70 11.34 -7.86
C TYR A 68 8.84 12.41 -8.94
N ASN A 69 7.75 13.05 -9.33
CA ASN A 69 7.76 14.10 -10.35
C ASN A 69 8.60 15.31 -9.92
N LYS A 70 8.60 15.61 -8.62
CA LYS A 70 9.29 16.75 -8.05
C LYS A 70 10.81 16.55 -7.99
N PHE A 71 11.26 15.38 -7.57
CA PHE A 71 12.68 15.15 -7.26
C PHE A 71 13.42 14.25 -8.26
N VAL A 72 12.71 13.41 -9.01
CA VAL A 72 13.30 12.43 -9.95
C VAL A 72 12.92 12.76 -11.39
N GLY A 73 11.63 12.94 -11.66
CA GLY A 73 11.07 13.27 -12.96
C GLY A 73 10.87 12.06 -13.88
N ALA A 74 10.05 12.26 -14.92
CA ALA A 74 9.70 11.22 -15.88
C ALA A 74 10.88 10.77 -16.76
N SER A 75 11.91 11.61 -16.94
CA SER A 75 13.11 11.27 -17.70
C SER A 75 13.83 10.04 -17.12
N GLN A 76 13.88 9.94 -15.80
CA GLN A 76 14.52 8.85 -15.04
C GLN A 76 13.58 7.67 -14.75
N ALA A 77 12.29 7.79 -15.12
CA ALA A 77 11.31 6.73 -14.88
C ALA A 77 11.72 5.37 -15.46
N ASN A 78 11.60 4.33 -14.64
CA ASN A 78 11.83 2.95 -15.07
C ASN A 78 10.83 2.52 -16.16
N ASN A 79 11.19 1.46 -16.90
CA ASN A 79 10.37 0.99 -18.03
C ASN A 79 8.96 0.53 -17.61
N SER A 80 8.79 0.06 -16.37
CA SER A 80 7.48 -0.39 -15.88
C SER A 80 6.55 0.80 -15.63
N LEU A 81 7.06 1.86 -15.02
CA LEU A 81 6.33 3.10 -14.78
C LEU A 81 5.97 3.77 -16.11
N MET A 82 6.91 3.84 -17.06
CA MET A 82 6.62 4.36 -18.40
C MET A 82 5.63 3.49 -19.17
N LYS A 83 5.64 2.17 -18.97
CA LYS A 83 4.62 1.29 -19.55
C LYS A 83 3.24 1.60 -18.96
N ALA A 84 3.15 1.84 -17.65
CA ALA A 84 1.89 2.24 -17.01
C ALA A 84 1.38 3.58 -17.56
N VAL A 85 2.27 4.54 -17.82
CA VAL A 85 1.94 5.79 -18.52
C VAL A 85 1.38 5.50 -19.92
N GLN A 86 2.09 4.73 -20.74
CA GLN A 86 1.62 4.36 -22.08
C GLN A 86 0.24 3.68 -22.06
N ASP A 87 0.01 2.78 -21.10
CA ASP A 87 -1.26 2.06 -20.93
C ASP A 87 -2.39 2.98 -20.45
N SER A 88 -2.09 4.09 -19.75
CA SER A 88 -3.11 5.04 -19.28
C SER A 88 -3.74 5.87 -20.39
N TYR A 89 -3.00 6.13 -21.47
CA TYR A 89 -3.50 6.90 -22.61
C TYR A 89 -4.48 6.11 -23.48
N TYR A 90 -4.54 4.77 -23.33
CA TYR A 90 -5.35 3.92 -24.21
C TYR A 90 -5.95 2.72 -23.47
N GLU A 91 -7.29 2.66 -23.45
CA GLU A 91 -8.04 1.52 -22.94
C GLU A 91 -8.00 0.31 -23.90
N ASP A 92 -7.64 0.52 -25.17
CA ASP A 92 -7.82 -0.48 -26.23
C ASP A 92 -6.51 -1.16 -26.67
N LYS A 93 -6.52 -2.50 -26.69
CA LYS A 93 -5.34 -3.36 -26.95
C LYS A 93 -4.84 -3.35 -28.41
N GLY A 94 -5.52 -2.63 -29.30
CA GLY A 94 -5.25 -2.65 -30.75
C GLY A 94 -4.21 -1.67 -31.27
N PHE A 95 -3.57 -0.87 -30.40
CA PHE A 95 -2.76 0.27 -30.87
C PHE A 95 -1.30 -0.09 -31.25
N ASN A 96 -0.83 0.54 -32.33
CA ASN A 96 0.50 0.36 -32.92
C ASN A 96 1.63 0.74 -31.95
N GLN A 97 2.59 -0.15 -31.75
CA GLN A 97 3.78 0.01 -30.90
C GLN A 97 4.51 1.34 -31.12
N LYS A 98 4.52 1.87 -32.35
CA LYS A 98 5.12 3.16 -32.70
C LYS A 98 4.53 4.33 -31.90
N TYR A 99 3.24 4.32 -31.58
CA TYR A 99 2.61 5.39 -30.77
C TYR A 99 2.95 5.27 -29.29
N ARG A 100 3.06 4.03 -28.78
CA ARG A 100 3.51 3.79 -27.40
C ARG A 100 4.91 4.33 -27.19
N GLU A 101 5.84 4.05 -28.11
CA GLU A 101 7.19 4.60 -28.05
C GLU A 101 7.20 6.13 -28.14
N LYS A 102 6.35 6.73 -28.99
CA LYS A 102 6.23 8.20 -29.05
C LYS A 102 5.80 8.82 -27.72
N ILE A 103 4.84 8.24 -27.00
CA ILE A 103 4.41 8.76 -25.69
C ILE A 103 5.50 8.63 -24.65
N LYS A 104 6.17 7.47 -24.62
CA LYS A 104 7.32 7.25 -23.73
C LYS A 104 8.40 8.30 -23.99
N ASN A 105 8.78 8.50 -25.23
CA ASN A 105 9.79 9.49 -25.61
C ASN A 105 9.29 10.92 -25.29
N LEU A 106 8.03 11.24 -25.56
CA LEU A 106 7.47 12.54 -25.20
C LEU A 106 7.59 12.84 -23.70
N HIS A 107 7.24 11.88 -22.83
CA HIS A 107 7.38 12.03 -21.38
C HIS A 107 8.84 12.10 -20.95
N LYS A 108 9.71 11.23 -21.47
CA LYS A 108 11.13 11.18 -21.08
C LYS A 108 11.93 12.39 -21.56
N ASP A 109 11.80 12.73 -22.84
CA ASP A 109 12.60 13.78 -23.49
C ASP A 109 12.19 15.18 -23.01
N ASN A 110 10.93 15.37 -22.60
CA ASN A 110 10.42 16.66 -22.13
C ASN A 110 10.13 16.68 -20.62
N ASN A 111 10.50 15.62 -19.90
CA ASN A 111 10.25 15.44 -18.46
C ASN A 111 8.79 15.74 -18.05
N ILE A 112 7.81 15.27 -18.83
CA ILE A 112 6.39 15.55 -18.58
C ILE A 112 5.94 14.80 -17.32
N PRO A 113 5.33 15.47 -16.32
CA PRO A 113 4.86 14.84 -15.10
C PRO A 113 3.99 13.60 -15.34
N ILE A 114 4.17 12.59 -14.50
CA ILE A 114 3.42 11.35 -14.50
C ILE A 114 2.13 11.56 -13.70
N ASP A 115 0.99 11.10 -14.20
CA ASP A 115 -0.27 11.06 -13.43
C ASP A 115 -0.32 9.79 -12.56
N ALA A 116 -0.64 9.92 -11.27
CA ALA A 116 -0.86 8.81 -10.36
C ALA A 116 -2.00 7.86 -10.79
N ASN A 117 -2.94 8.33 -11.60
CA ASN A 117 -3.96 7.49 -12.21
C ASN A 117 -3.35 6.39 -13.07
N CYS A 118 -2.21 6.62 -13.74
CA CYS A 118 -1.53 5.60 -14.55
C CYS A 118 -1.28 4.29 -13.76
N ILE A 119 -0.95 4.42 -12.49
CA ILE A 119 -0.66 3.29 -11.60
C ILE A 119 -1.86 2.81 -10.78
N THR A 120 -2.91 3.63 -10.64
CA THR A 120 -4.09 3.32 -9.82
C THR A 120 -5.37 2.97 -10.60
N THR A 121 -5.38 3.09 -11.93
CA THR A 121 -6.53 2.70 -12.75
C THR A 121 -6.89 1.23 -12.52
N ASN A 122 -8.17 0.97 -12.25
CA ASN A 122 -8.77 -0.34 -11.98
C ASN A 122 -8.38 -1.03 -10.66
N LEU A 123 -7.85 -0.29 -9.69
CA LEU A 123 -7.72 -0.79 -8.32
C LEU A 123 -9.08 -0.75 -7.61
N LYS A 124 -9.89 -1.80 -7.82
CA LYS A 124 -11.19 -2.00 -7.14
C LYS A 124 -11.07 -3.15 -6.15
N ASN A 125 -11.47 -2.93 -4.90
CA ASN A 125 -11.36 -3.88 -3.79
C ASN A 125 -9.90 -4.19 -3.38
N PRO A 126 -9.65 -4.46 -2.09
CA PRO A 126 -8.31 -4.79 -1.59
C PRO A 126 -7.96 -6.26 -1.87
N LYS A 127 -8.14 -6.73 -3.11
CA LYS A 127 -7.78 -8.11 -3.51
C LYS A 127 -6.28 -8.24 -3.71
N PRO A 128 -5.69 -9.44 -3.54
CA PRO A 128 -4.28 -9.67 -3.84
C PRO A 128 -3.83 -9.17 -5.21
N ASP A 129 -4.63 -9.42 -6.25
CA ASP A 129 -4.38 -8.99 -7.63
C ASP A 129 -4.27 -7.47 -7.77
N THR A 130 -4.99 -6.70 -6.93
CA THR A 130 -4.92 -5.23 -6.91
C THR A 130 -3.50 -4.79 -6.57
N PHE A 131 -2.91 -5.35 -5.51
CA PHE A 131 -1.54 -5.04 -5.09
C PHE A 131 -0.50 -5.56 -6.08
N ILE A 132 -0.67 -6.78 -6.61
CA ILE A 132 0.22 -7.33 -7.63
C ILE A 132 0.29 -6.40 -8.85
N LYS A 133 -0.87 -5.97 -9.35
CA LYS A 133 -0.94 -5.04 -10.49
C LYS A 133 -0.30 -3.71 -10.14
N PHE A 134 -0.61 -3.14 -8.98
CA PHE A 134 -0.04 -1.89 -8.52
C PHE A 134 1.51 -1.94 -8.48
N PHE A 135 2.09 -2.90 -7.76
CA PHE A 135 3.55 -3.01 -7.65
C PHE A 135 4.23 -3.31 -8.99
N SER A 136 3.57 -4.10 -9.85
CA SER A 136 4.09 -4.36 -11.20
C SER A 136 4.23 -3.09 -12.05
N LYS A 137 3.37 -2.09 -11.85
CA LYS A 137 3.39 -0.83 -12.60
C LYS A 137 4.48 0.12 -12.12
N VAL A 138 4.89 0.05 -10.85
CA VAL A 138 6.00 0.86 -10.32
C VAL A 138 7.37 0.20 -10.51
N GLY A 139 7.41 -1.02 -11.06
CA GLY A 139 8.65 -1.74 -11.35
C GLY A 139 9.09 -2.73 -10.27
N GLU A 140 8.25 -2.94 -9.25
CA GLU A 140 8.57 -3.81 -8.13
C GLU A 140 7.82 -5.13 -8.23
N LYS A 141 8.55 -6.21 -8.51
CA LYS A 141 7.97 -7.55 -8.61
C LYS A 141 8.18 -8.39 -7.35
N LYS A 142 9.17 -8.03 -6.53
CA LYS A 142 9.65 -8.82 -5.40
C LYS A 142 9.10 -8.34 -4.06
N PHE A 143 8.47 -7.16 -3.96
CA PHE A 143 7.89 -6.70 -2.69
C PHE A 143 6.92 -7.70 -2.07
N LEU A 144 6.02 -8.27 -2.88
CA LEU A 144 5.06 -9.26 -2.40
C LEU A 144 5.74 -10.59 -2.03
N GLU A 145 6.92 -10.88 -2.58
CA GLU A 145 7.78 -12.00 -2.16
C GLU A 145 8.52 -11.66 -0.85
N ARG A 146 8.93 -10.39 -0.64
CA ARG A 146 9.52 -9.91 0.63
C ARG A 146 8.53 -9.96 1.79
N ILE A 147 7.26 -9.63 1.55
CA ILE A 147 6.20 -9.79 2.56
C ILE A 147 5.99 -11.26 2.92
N ASN A 148 6.26 -12.18 2.00
CA ASN A 148 6.20 -13.59 2.31
C ASN A 148 7.39 -14.05 3.18
N SER A 149 8.47 -13.28 3.35
CA SER A 149 9.59 -13.68 4.21
C SER A 149 9.15 -14.07 5.62
N GLU A 150 9.83 -15.02 6.26
CA GLU A 150 9.55 -15.47 7.63
C GLU A 150 9.39 -14.29 8.61
N GLN A 151 10.18 -13.23 8.41
CA GLN A 151 10.15 -12.02 9.23
C GLN A 151 8.91 -11.14 9.04
N LEU A 152 8.17 -11.25 7.94
CA LEU A 152 6.94 -10.49 7.70
C LEU A 152 5.70 -11.39 7.62
N SER A 153 5.85 -12.70 7.44
CA SER A 153 4.73 -13.65 7.52
C SER A 153 4.09 -13.63 8.89
N ASP A 154 4.89 -13.40 9.93
CA ASP A 154 4.44 -13.33 11.32
C ASP A 154 3.50 -12.13 11.55
N LEU A 155 3.62 -11.04 10.77
CA LEU A 155 2.65 -9.94 10.78
C LEU A 155 1.22 -10.44 10.49
N PHE A 156 1.11 -11.46 9.65
CA PHE A 156 -0.16 -12.07 9.25
C PHE A 156 -0.51 -13.32 10.07
N SER A 157 0.33 -13.71 11.05
CA SER A 157 0.04 -14.81 11.95
C SER A 157 -1.17 -14.49 12.85
N SER A 158 -1.71 -15.54 13.48
CA SER A 158 -2.85 -15.39 14.39
C SER A 158 -2.41 -15.02 15.82
N ASN A 159 -1.11 -15.11 16.11
CA ASN A 159 -0.55 -14.84 17.42
C ASN A 159 -0.21 -13.35 17.55
N SER A 160 -0.65 -12.66 18.60
CA SER A 160 -0.29 -11.25 18.84
C SER A 160 1.18 -11.10 19.18
N ASP A 161 1.74 -12.03 19.95
CA ASP A 161 3.06 -11.88 20.56
C ASP A 161 4.18 -11.99 19.51
N GLU A 162 3.92 -12.75 18.44
CA GLU A 162 4.80 -12.83 17.25
C GLU A 162 4.75 -11.57 16.40
N ARG A 163 3.64 -10.81 16.44
CA ARG A 163 3.46 -9.61 15.61
C ARG A 163 4.13 -8.38 16.20
N ASP A 164 4.10 -8.24 17.52
CA ASP A 164 4.50 -7.00 18.18
C ASP A 164 5.93 -6.55 17.85
N PRO A 165 6.96 -7.43 17.78
CA PRO A 165 8.29 -7.03 17.34
C PRO A 165 8.33 -6.44 15.91
N ILE A 166 7.52 -7.00 15.01
CA ILE A 166 7.43 -6.54 13.61
C ILE A 166 6.69 -5.20 13.54
N LYS A 167 5.62 -5.04 14.32
CA LYS A 167 4.89 -3.77 14.43
C LYS A 167 5.82 -2.65 14.90
N GLU A 168 6.58 -2.89 15.96
CA GLU A 168 7.55 -1.91 16.47
C GLU A 168 8.61 -1.55 15.42
N MET A 169 9.13 -2.54 14.68
CA MET A 169 10.07 -2.30 13.59
C MET A 169 9.45 -1.41 12.50
N ILE A 170 8.22 -1.71 12.07
CA ILE A 170 7.52 -0.93 11.04
C ILE A 170 7.29 0.51 11.54
N LEU A 171 6.81 0.69 12.77
CA LEU A 171 6.56 2.01 13.34
C LEU A 171 7.84 2.84 13.46
N LYS A 172 8.96 2.24 13.90
CA LYS A 172 10.26 2.93 13.93
C LYS A 172 10.67 3.42 12.54
N LYS A 173 10.45 2.61 11.50
CA LYS A 173 10.77 2.98 10.12
C LYS A 173 9.84 4.07 9.58
N ILE A 174 8.55 4.03 9.95
CA ILE A 174 7.60 5.09 9.62
C ILE A 174 7.97 6.41 10.31
N ASP A 175 8.41 6.36 11.57
CA ASP A 175 8.87 7.54 12.29
C ASP A 175 10.16 8.13 11.68
N ILE A 176 11.12 7.28 11.30
CA ILE A 176 12.30 7.71 10.54
C ILE A 176 11.88 8.38 9.23
N LEU A 177 10.98 7.75 8.47
CA LEU A 177 10.47 8.30 7.21
C LEU A 177 9.76 9.65 7.44
N LYS A 178 8.99 9.81 8.51
CA LYS A 178 8.31 11.06 8.85
C LYS A 178 9.30 12.20 9.17
N ASN A 179 10.34 11.89 9.94
CA ASN A 179 11.27 12.88 10.48
C ASN A 179 12.47 13.16 9.56
N ASN A 180 12.86 12.17 8.75
CA ASN A 180 14.00 12.27 7.85
C ASN A 180 13.75 11.53 6.53
N PRO A 181 12.79 12.02 5.74
CA PRO A 181 12.36 11.31 4.56
C PRO A 181 13.45 11.20 3.47
N MET A 182 14.47 12.06 3.47
CA MET A 182 15.55 11.97 2.47
C MET A 182 16.81 11.24 2.98
N SER A 183 16.82 10.70 4.20
CA SER A 183 18.00 9.98 4.68
C SER A 183 18.16 8.64 3.95
N SER A 184 19.18 8.57 3.10
CA SER A 184 19.54 7.44 2.25
C SER A 184 20.17 6.24 2.98
N ASN A 185 20.36 6.30 4.30
CA ASN A 185 21.32 5.42 4.99
C ASN A 185 20.72 4.21 5.69
N GLU A 186 19.40 4.09 5.78
CA GLU A 186 18.78 2.85 6.25
C GLU A 186 17.93 2.28 5.14
N GLU A 187 18.32 1.09 4.67
CA GLU A 187 17.45 0.19 3.94
C GLU A 187 16.11 0.08 4.68
N LEU A 188 15.10 0.81 4.21
CA LEU A 188 13.78 0.85 4.84
C LEU A 188 13.19 -0.57 4.87
N LEU A 189 13.59 -1.45 3.94
CA LEU A 189 13.18 -2.85 3.92
C LEU A 189 14.28 -3.89 3.67
N ALA A 190 15.54 -3.51 3.39
CA ALA A 190 16.48 -4.42 2.72
C ALA A 190 17.22 -5.46 3.59
N LYS A 191 16.67 -5.80 4.76
CA LYS A 191 17.05 -7.01 5.52
C LYS A 191 16.05 -8.17 5.45
N LEU A 192 15.09 -8.14 4.53
CA LEU A 192 14.08 -9.20 4.40
C LEU A 192 14.57 -10.31 3.46
N ASN A 193 14.74 -11.51 3.99
CA ASN A 193 15.18 -12.68 3.23
C ASN A 193 14.20 -13.01 2.08
N LEU A 194 14.67 -12.85 0.83
CA LEU A 194 13.91 -13.11 -0.39
C LEU A 194 13.70 -14.61 -0.71
N ASN A 195 14.38 -15.50 0.01
CA ASN A 195 14.42 -16.94 -0.32
C ASN A 195 13.27 -17.75 0.28
N TYR A 196 12.29 -17.10 0.92
CA TYR A 196 11.21 -17.81 1.59
C TYR A 196 10.04 -18.13 0.64
N GLN A 197 9.79 -19.43 0.44
CA GLN A 197 8.67 -19.96 -0.36
C GLN A 197 7.46 -20.36 0.50
N GLY A 198 7.32 -19.83 1.71
CA GLY A 198 6.19 -20.22 2.57
C GLY A 198 4.88 -19.53 2.20
N SER A 199 3.92 -19.69 3.11
CA SER A 199 2.50 -19.43 2.84
C SER A 199 2.23 -17.98 2.42
N ASN A 200 1.29 -17.78 1.48
CA ASN A 200 0.83 -16.46 1.04
C ASN A 200 -0.09 -15.81 2.10
N ALA A 201 0.38 -15.67 3.35
CA ALA A 201 -0.44 -15.26 4.50
C ALA A 201 -1.12 -13.90 4.30
N TRP A 202 -0.44 -12.95 3.64
CA TRP A 202 -1.04 -11.67 3.27
C TRP A 202 -2.17 -11.82 2.24
N LYS A 203 -2.07 -12.78 1.30
CA LYS A 203 -3.16 -13.06 0.34
C LYS A 203 -4.36 -13.64 1.05
N THR A 204 -4.12 -14.61 1.96
CA THR A 204 -5.18 -15.18 2.79
C THR A 204 -5.87 -14.10 3.61
N PHE A 205 -5.11 -13.20 4.24
CA PHE A 205 -5.66 -12.05 4.96
C PHE A 205 -6.56 -11.18 4.06
N LEU A 206 -6.09 -10.78 2.88
CA LEU A 206 -6.87 -9.94 1.97
C LEU A 206 -8.12 -10.67 1.46
N ASP A 207 -8.02 -11.96 1.14
CA ASP A 207 -9.16 -12.77 0.70
C ASP A 207 -10.21 -12.92 1.82
N GLU A 208 -9.77 -13.11 3.07
CA GLU A 208 -10.66 -13.14 4.23
C GLU A 208 -11.33 -11.79 4.48
N LEU A 209 -10.60 -10.68 4.38
CA LEU A 209 -11.16 -9.34 4.50
C LEU A 209 -12.21 -9.06 3.41
N VAL A 210 -11.93 -9.43 2.16
CA VAL A 210 -12.86 -9.27 1.04
C VAL A 210 -14.10 -10.15 1.25
N LYS A 211 -13.94 -11.40 1.71
CA LYS A 211 -15.06 -12.27 2.06
C LYS A 211 -15.92 -11.67 3.17
N ALA A 212 -15.29 -11.13 4.22
CA ALA A 212 -15.98 -10.50 5.34
C ALA A 212 -16.78 -9.28 4.86
N ARG A 213 -16.17 -8.41 4.06
CA ARG A 213 -16.86 -7.24 3.50
C ARG A 213 -18.00 -7.60 2.56
N ASN A 214 -17.82 -8.64 1.73
CA ASN A 214 -18.90 -9.14 0.86
C ASN A 214 -20.05 -9.76 1.66
N LYS A 215 -19.75 -10.41 2.79
CA LYS A 215 -20.78 -10.90 3.73
C LYS A 215 -21.64 -9.76 4.23
N VAL A 216 -21.02 -8.67 4.70
CA VAL A 216 -21.74 -7.47 5.15
C VAL A 216 -22.60 -6.88 4.04
N ALA A 217 -22.07 -6.80 2.81
CA ALA A 217 -22.78 -6.17 1.69
C ALA A 217 -23.93 -7.01 1.10
N HIS A 218 -23.82 -8.34 1.14
CA HIS A 218 -24.73 -9.25 0.43
C HIS A 218 -25.50 -10.21 1.33
N GLY A 219 -25.26 -10.22 2.65
CA GLY A 219 -26.02 -10.99 3.63
C GLY A 219 -25.86 -12.52 3.55
N ASN A 220 -24.82 -13.04 2.86
CA ASN A 220 -24.64 -14.49 2.72
C ASN A 220 -24.24 -15.16 4.05
N GLU A 221 -24.96 -16.22 4.42
CA GLU A 221 -24.97 -16.79 5.78
C GLU A 221 -23.72 -17.60 6.18
N GLU A 222 -22.86 -18.06 5.25
CA GLU A 222 -22.05 -19.26 5.54
C GLU A 222 -20.52 -19.16 5.76
N GLN A 223 -19.81 -18.02 5.74
CA GLN A 223 -18.33 -18.13 5.69
C GLN A 223 -17.45 -17.37 6.71
N ILE A 224 -17.90 -16.33 7.42
CA ILE A 224 -17.07 -15.66 8.45
C ILE A 224 -17.92 -15.15 9.61
N THR A 225 -17.65 -15.59 10.83
CA THR A 225 -18.20 -14.98 12.06
C THR A 225 -17.34 -13.80 12.47
N LEU A 226 -17.91 -12.60 12.49
CA LEU A 226 -17.22 -11.41 12.96
C LEU A 226 -17.25 -11.37 14.48
N THR A 227 -16.08 -11.41 15.08
CA THR A 227 -15.86 -11.20 16.51
C THR A 227 -14.98 -9.98 16.71
N LYS A 228 -15.02 -9.38 17.89
CA LYS A 228 -14.10 -8.29 18.26
C LYS A 228 -12.63 -8.62 17.98
N ILE A 229 -12.22 -9.85 18.32
CA ILE A 229 -10.86 -10.34 18.10
C ILE A 229 -10.54 -10.36 16.61
N LYS A 230 -11.45 -10.89 15.78
CA LYS A 230 -11.25 -10.96 14.33
C LYS A 230 -11.21 -9.57 13.68
N VAL A 231 -12.03 -8.63 14.13
CA VAL A 231 -12.01 -7.25 13.64
C VAL A 231 -10.73 -6.54 14.06
N LYS A 232 -10.29 -6.69 15.32
CA LYS A 232 -9.00 -6.19 15.79
C LYS A 232 -7.86 -6.72 14.93
N ASP A 233 -7.88 -8.02 14.64
CA ASP A 233 -6.89 -8.69 13.78
C ASP A 233 -6.85 -8.07 12.38
N PHE A 234 -8.02 -7.81 11.77
CA PHE A 234 -8.10 -7.14 10.48
C PHE A 234 -7.58 -5.70 10.51
N ILE A 235 -7.90 -4.92 11.55
CA ILE A 235 -7.41 -3.55 11.69
C ILE A 235 -5.88 -3.53 11.70
N GLU A 236 -5.27 -4.31 12.60
CA GLU A 236 -3.82 -4.34 12.77
C GLU A 236 -3.13 -4.79 11.47
N LYS A 237 -3.56 -5.93 10.90
CA LYS A 237 -2.95 -6.46 9.66
C LYS A 237 -3.08 -5.48 8.50
N ALA A 238 -4.22 -4.81 8.35
CA ALA A 238 -4.45 -3.85 7.29
C ALA A 238 -3.58 -2.58 7.44
N GLU A 239 -3.50 -2.03 8.65
CA GLU A 239 -2.70 -0.85 8.97
C GLU A 239 -1.23 -1.07 8.63
N TYR A 240 -0.64 -2.14 9.17
CA TYR A 240 0.77 -2.42 8.95
C TYR A 240 1.07 -2.84 7.51
N PHE A 241 0.13 -3.50 6.82
CA PHE A 241 0.26 -3.77 5.39
C PHE A 241 0.33 -2.48 4.55
N GLN A 242 -0.45 -1.45 4.91
CA GLN A 242 -0.33 -0.13 4.27
C GLN A 242 0.99 0.56 4.59
N TYR A 243 1.46 0.53 5.84
CA TYR A 243 2.77 1.09 6.18
C TYR A 243 3.90 0.39 5.43
N LEU A 244 3.86 -0.94 5.30
CA LEU A 244 4.82 -1.67 4.45
C LEU A 244 4.74 -1.23 2.99
N THR A 245 3.55 -0.95 2.47
CA THR A 245 3.36 -0.42 1.11
C THR A 245 4.03 0.95 0.95
N VAL A 246 3.85 1.85 1.93
CA VAL A 246 4.52 3.16 1.97
C VAL A 246 6.04 3.01 1.98
N LEU A 247 6.57 2.26 2.96
CA LEU A 247 8.02 2.05 3.11
C LEU A 247 8.65 1.50 1.82
N ASN A 248 7.96 0.59 1.15
CA ASN A 248 8.46 -0.01 -0.08
C ASN A 248 8.52 0.96 -1.25
N LEU A 249 7.43 1.69 -1.51
CA LEU A 249 7.42 2.66 -2.60
C LEU A 249 8.43 3.77 -2.36
N TYR A 250 8.58 4.16 -1.10
CA TYR A 250 9.50 5.20 -0.75
C TYR A 250 10.97 4.73 -0.85
N GLN A 251 11.26 3.46 -0.56
CA GLN A 251 12.57 2.90 -0.89
C GLN A 251 12.86 2.97 -2.40
N ILE A 252 11.90 2.62 -3.26
CA ILE A 252 12.06 2.73 -4.72
C ILE A 252 12.32 4.18 -5.13
N PHE A 253 11.60 5.14 -4.53
CA PHE A 253 11.83 6.56 -4.77
C PHE A 253 13.26 6.98 -4.38
N LEU A 254 13.75 6.56 -3.20
CA LEU A 254 15.10 6.89 -2.75
C LEU A 254 16.17 6.26 -3.65
N ASP A 255 15.97 5.03 -4.12
CA ASP A 255 16.88 4.36 -5.04
C ASP A 255 16.97 5.16 -6.36
N ASP A 256 15.83 5.48 -6.97
CA ASP A 256 15.77 6.28 -8.21
C ASP A 256 16.31 7.72 -8.00
N TYR A 257 16.06 8.33 -6.85
CA TYR A 257 16.56 9.66 -6.50
C TYR A 257 18.08 9.68 -6.37
N ASN A 258 18.66 8.72 -5.66
CA ASN A 258 20.11 8.62 -5.50
C ASN A 258 20.80 8.38 -6.86
N GLU A 259 20.22 7.53 -7.72
CA GLU A 259 20.70 7.37 -9.10
C GLU A 259 20.62 8.68 -9.89
N SER A 260 19.55 9.45 -9.73
CA SER A 260 19.36 10.73 -10.44
C SER A 260 20.41 11.79 -10.06
N ILE A 261 20.84 11.84 -8.80
CA ILE A 261 21.89 12.77 -8.35
C ILE A 261 23.25 12.40 -8.93
N LEU A 262 23.54 11.10 -9.10
CA LEU A 262 24.83 10.63 -9.62
C LEU A 262 25.04 10.90 -11.11
N ILE A 263 23.97 11.24 -11.85
CA ILE A 263 23.99 11.51 -13.29
C ILE A 263 24.24 12.99 -13.61
N VAL A 264 24.15 13.89 -12.62
CA VAL A 264 24.42 15.33 -12.73
C VAL A 264 25.88 15.65 -12.42
#